data_AF-C1IFF6-F1
#
_entry.id   AF-C1IFF6-F1
#
_cell.length_a   1.000
_cell.length_b   1.000
_cell.length_c   1.000
_cell.angle_alpha   90.00
_cell.angle_beta   90.00
_cell.angle_gamma   90.00
#
_symmetry.space_group_name_H-M   'P 1'
#
loop_
_entity.id
_entity.type
_entity.pdbx_description
1 polymer ?
#
loop_
_entity_poly.entity_id
_entity_poly.type
_entity_poly.pdbx_seq_one_letter_code
_entity_poly.pdbx_strand_id
1 'polypeptide(L)'
;VVYFHGGSAGGNLDTHDNVCRNVANTGGCLVVSVDYRMSPEHTYPAAVDDCFAATLWLAAHAEEIGGDGRRLAVGGDSAGGN
;
A
#
# COMPACT_ATOMS: atom_id res chain seq x y z
N VAL A 1 0.06 -1.76 8.35
CA VAL A 1 1.03 -1.28 7.35
C VAL A 1 0.29 -1.04 6.05
N VAL A 2 0.40 0.15 5.47
CA VAL A 2 -0.04 0.39 4.10
C VAL A 2 1.14 0.05 3.19
N TYR A 3 0.95 -0.85 2.24
CA TYR A 3 2.01 -1.32 1.34
C TYR A 3 1.77 -0.79 -0.07
N PHE A 4 2.78 -0.15 -0.64
CA PHE A 4 2.79 0.35 -2.01
C PHE A 4 3.74 -0.54 -2.81
N HIS A 5 3.19 -1.31 -3.76
CA HIS A 5 4.00 -2.23 -4.55
C HIS A 5 5.00 -1.49 -5.44
N GLY A 6 6.07 -2.17 -5.83
CA GLY A 6 7.00 -1.65 -6.81
C GLY A 6 6.45 -1.67 -8.23
N GLY A 7 7.14 -0.91 -9.09
CA GLY A 7 6.85 -0.79 -10.51
C GLY A 7 5.89 0.36 -10.82
N SER A 8 6.30 1.22 -11.76
CA SER A 8 5.54 2.40 -12.18
C SER A 8 4.72 2.16 -13.46
N ALA A 9 5.04 1.09 -14.18
CA ALA A 9 4.36 0.66 -15.43
C ALA A 9 4.19 -0.87 -15.50
N GLY A 10 4.25 -1.55 -14.35
CA GLY A 10 4.03 -2.99 -14.20
C GLY A 10 4.03 -3.35 -12.71
N GLY A 11 3.39 -4.45 -12.34
CA GLY A 11 3.10 -4.76 -10.94
C GLY A 11 1.64 -4.50 -10.59
N ASN A 12 1.15 -5.23 -9.60
CA ASN A 12 -0.20 -5.20 -9.05
C ASN A 12 -0.22 -5.99 -7.73
N LEU A 13 -1.41 -6.17 -7.16
CA LEU A 13 -1.63 -6.96 -5.95
C LEU A 13 -1.03 -8.37 -6.02
N ASP A 14 -1.24 -9.10 -7.11
CA ASP A 14 -0.79 -10.50 -7.24
C ASP A 14 0.73 -10.61 -7.27
N THR A 15 1.40 -9.70 -7.98
CA THR A 15 2.87 -9.70 -8.09
C THR A 15 3.59 -9.47 -6.76
N HIS A 16 2.91 -8.87 -5.77
CA HIS A 16 3.46 -8.52 -4.46
C HIS A 16 2.72 -9.16 -3.28
N ASP A 17 1.80 -10.10 -3.53
CA ASP A 17 1.05 -10.82 -2.48
C ASP A 17 2.00 -11.55 -1.53
N ASN A 18 3.03 -12.22 -2.07
CA ASN A 18 4.04 -12.93 -1.26
C ASN A 18 4.82 -11.97 -0.34
N VAL A 19 5.18 -10.78 -0.82
CA VAL A 19 5.87 -9.76 -0.04
C VAL A 19 4.96 -9.23 1.06
N CYS A 20 3.70 -8.91 0.74
CA CYS A 20 2.71 -8.44 1.71
C CYS A 20 2.43 -9.48 2.80
N ARG A 21 2.28 -10.77 2.44
CA ARG A 21 2.12 -11.86 3.40
C ARG A 21 3.36 -12.02 4.29
N ASN A 22 4.56 -11.89 3.72
CA ASN A 22 5.78 -11.97 4.52
C ASN A 22 5.85 -10.82 5.54
N VAL A 23 5.54 -9.59 5.13
CA VAL A 23 5.47 -8.42 6.04
C VAL A 23 4.42 -8.63 7.13
N ALA A 24 3.23 -9.13 6.77
CA ALA A 24 2.16 -9.39 7.73
C ALA A 24 2.59 -10.44 8.78
N ASN A 25 3.13 -11.58 8.32
CA ASN A 25 3.52 -12.69 9.18
C ASN A 25 4.71 -12.36 10.08
N THR A 26 5.72 -11.66 9.55
CA THR A 26 6.93 -11.31 10.30
C THR A 26 6.72 -10.12 11.23
N GLY A 27 5.92 -9.13 10.79
CA GLY A 27 5.60 -7.95 11.58
C GLY A 27 4.45 -8.13 12.56
N GLY A 28 3.70 -9.25 12.47
CA GLY A 28 2.52 -9.49 13.31
C GLY A 28 1.47 -8.38 13.18
N CYS A 29 1.24 -7.91 11.95
CA CYS A 29 0.43 -6.72 11.69
C CYS A 29 -0.48 -6.90 10.49
N LEU A 30 -1.57 -6.12 10.47
CA LEU A 30 -2.43 -6.02 9.29
C LEU A 30 -1.69 -5.28 8.17
N VAL A 31 -1.73 -5.83 6.96
CA VAL A 31 -1.17 -5.21 5.75
C VAL A 31 -2.31 -4.88 4.79
N VAL A 32 -2.39 -3.62 4.35
CA VAL A 32 -3.28 -3.15 3.29
C VAL A 32 -2.41 -2.86 2.07
N SER A 33 -2.50 -3.70 1.04
CA SER A 33 -1.80 -3.48 -0.23
C SER A 33 -2.66 -2.59 -1.13
N VAL A 34 -2.07 -1.53 -1.70
CA VAL A 34 -2.78 -0.54 -2.51
C VAL A 34 -2.56 -0.81 -4.00
N ASP A 35 -3.66 -1.06 -4.73
CA ASP A 35 -3.67 -1.20 -6.19
C ASP A 35 -3.85 0.19 -6.83
N TYR A 36 -2.79 1.00 -6.77
CA TYR A 36 -2.84 2.40 -7.21
C TYR A 36 -2.81 2.51 -8.74
N ARG A 37 -3.29 3.63 -9.27
CA ARG A 37 -3.30 3.92 -10.72
C ARG A 37 -1.88 3.99 -11.29
N MET A 38 -1.67 3.34 -12.44
CA MET A 38 -0.35 3.14 -13.06
C MET A 38 -0.14 3.96 -14.33
N SER A 39 1.12 4.21 -14.66
CA SER A 39 1.52 4.79 -15.94
C SER A 39 1.57 3.73 -17.05
N PRO A 40 1.38 4.11 -18.34
CA PRO A 40 1.21 5.48 -18.85
C PRO A 40 -0.22 6.05 -18.78
N GLU A 41 -1.23 5.24 -18.48
CA GLU A 41 -2.64 5.66 -18.47
C GLU A 41 -2.91 6.74 -17.41
N HIS A 42 -2.20 6.67 -16.28
CA HIS A 42 -2.24 7.63 -15.20
C HIS A 42 -0.82 8.07 -14.83
N THR A 43 -0.48 9.28 -15.26
CA THR A 43 0.81 9.90 -14.95
C THR A 43 0.82 10.50 -13.55
N TYR A 44 2.01 10.89 -13.08
CA TYR A 44 2.16 11.69 -11.86
C TYR A 44 1.14 12.87 -11.84
N PRO A 45 0.45 13.12 -10.70
CA PRO A 45 0.63 12.52 -9.38
C PRO A 45 -0.32 11.35 -9.03
N ALA A 46 -0.99 10.71 -10.00
CA ALA A 46 -2.09 9.77 -9.72
C ALA A 46 -1.79 8.68 -8.68
N ALA A 47 -0.65 7.99 -8.80
CA ALA A 47 -0.24 6.97 -7.84
C ALA A 47 -0.02 7.56 -6.43
N VAL A 48 0.58 8.74 -6.34
CA VAL A 48 0.85 9.43 -5.06
C VAL A 48 -0.48 9.79 -4.38
N ASP A 49 -1.44 10.32 -5.14
CA ASP A 49 -2.76 10.67 -4.63
C ASP A 49 -3.51 9.44 -4.10
N ASP A 50 -3.46 8.31 -4.83
CA ASP A 50 -4.12 7.07 -4.43
C ASP A 50 -3.48 6.48 -3.16
N CYS A 51 -2.15 6.42 -3.10
CA CYS A 51 -1.41 5.95 -1.93
C CYS A 51 -1.68 6.81 -0.70
N PHE A 52 -1.73 8.14 -0.88
CA PHE A 52 -2.03 9.08 0.19
C PHE A 52 -3.49 8.95 0.66
N ALA A 53 -4.45 8.87 -0.27
CA ALA A 53 -5.85 8.68 0.04
C ALA A 53 -6.10 7.35 0.79
N ALA A 54 -5.48 6.26 0.36
CA ALA A 54 -5.55 4.96 1.05
C ALA A 54 -4.98 5.04 2.47
N THR A 55 -3.88 5.78 2.67
CA THR A 55 -3.28 5.98 3.99
C THR A 55 -4.19 6.79 4.91
N LEU A 56 -4.78 7.87 4.43
CA LEU A 56 -5.73 8.68 5.19
C LEU A 56 -6.99 7.89 5.53
N TRP A 57 -7.52 7.13 4.57
CA TRP A 57 -8.67 6.26 4.80
C TRP A 57 -8.35 5.25 5.90
N LEU A 58 -7.20 4.58 5.85
CA LEU A 58 -6.82 3.62 6.88
C LEU A 58 -6.61 4.28 8.26
N ALA A 59 -6.08 5.51 8.31
CA ALA A 59 -5.97 6.26 9.57
C ALA A 59 -7.32 6.54 10.23
N ALA A 60 -8.37 6.78 9.43
CA ALA A 60 -9.72 7.04 9.93
C ALA A 60 -10.53 5.76 10.20
N HIS A 61 -10.29 4.69 9.43
CA HIS A 61 -11.17 3.52 9.34
C HIS A 61 -10.52 2.18 9.74
N ALA A 62 -9.28 2.17 10.26
CA ALA A 62 -8.58 0.93 10.59
C ALA A 62 -9.36 -0.01 11.53
N GLU A 63 -10.15 0.53 12.47
CA GLU A 63 -10.95 -0.28 13.40
C GLU A 63 -11.98 -1.15 12.66
N GLU A 64 -12.49 -0.71 11.51
CA GLU A 64 -13.48 -1.44 10.70
C GLU A 64 -12.92 -2.76 10.15
N ILE A 65 -11.59 -2.86 10.02
CA ILE A 65 -10.89 -4.05 9.54
C ILE A 65 -10.04 -4.72 10.62
N GLY A 66 -10.25 -4.37 11.90
CA GLY A 66 -9.54 -4.95 13.04
C GLY A 66 -8.12 -4.42 13.24
N GLY A 67 -7.79 -3.25 12.70
CA GLY A 67 -6.53 -2.53 12.91
C GLY A 67 -6.62 -1.43 13.97
N ASP A 68 -5.51 -0.70 14.16
CA ASP A 68 -5.40 0.48 15.03
C ASP A 68 -4.88 1.67 14.22
N GLY A 69 -5.75 2.67 13.99
CA GLY A 69 -5.44 3.85 13.17
C GLY A 69 -4.37 4.77 13.76
N ARG A 70 -4.02 4.59 15.03
CA ARG A 70 -2.94 5.33 15.69
C ARG A 70 -1.58 4.62 15.55
N ARG A 71 -1.56 3.38 15.09
CA ARG A 71 -0.37 2.54 14.92
C ARG A 71 -0.16 2.20 13.44
N LEU A 72 0.10 3.24 12.66
CA LEU A 72 0.32 3.13 11.22
C LEU A 72 1.79 3.21 10.85
N ALA A 73 2.13 2.44 9.81
CA ALA A 73 3.38 2.51 9.10
C ALA A 73 3.08 2.36 7.61
N VAL A 74 3.93 2.96 6.78
CA VAL A 74 3.93 2.77 5.33
C VAL A 74 5.16 1.96 4.93
N GLY A 75 5.05 1.21 3.86
CA GLY A 75 6.16 0.48 3.27
C GLY A 75 5.96 0.31 1.77
N GLY A 76 7.05 0.09 1.06
CA GLY A 76 7.03 -0.15 -0.38
C GLY A 76 8.42 -0.44 -0.90
N ASP A 77 8.49 -0.96 -2.12
CA ASP A 77 9.73 -1.34 -2.78
C ASP A 77 9.87 -0.62 -4.13
N SER A 78 11.10 -0.33 -4.55
CA SER A 78 11.39 0.34 -5.82
C SER A 78 10.56 1.63 -5.99
N ALA A 79 9.73 1.73 -7.03
CA ALA A 79 8.82 2.86 -7.26
C ALA A 79 7.80 3.07 -6.12
N GLY A 80 7.35 2.01 -5.43
CA GLY A 80 6.47 2.13 -4.27
C GLY A 80 7.20 2.62 -3.01
N GLY A 81 8.53 2.58 -2.99
CA GLY A 81 9.35 3.16 -1.94
C GLY A 81 9.74 4.63 -2.17
N ASN A 82 9.39 5.20 -3.33
CA ASN A 82 9.67 6.59 -3.69
C ASN A 82 8.74 7.58 -2.98
#